data_AF-A0A6N7AIE0-F1
#
_entry.id   AF-A0A6N7AIE0-F1
#
_cell.length_a   1.000
_cell.length_b   1.000
_cell.length_c   1.000
_cell.angle_alpha   90.00
_cell.angle_beta   90.00
_cell.angle_gamma   90.00
#
_symmetry.space_group_name_H-M   'P 1'
#
loop_
_entity.id
_entity.type
_entity.pdbx_description
1 polymer ?
#
loop_
_entity_poly.entity_id
_entity_poly.type
_entity_poly.pdbx_seq_one_letter_code
_entity_poly.pdbx_strand_id
1 'polypeptide(L)' 'MSHSTEFLYEFVRLGNVCKATAIDPVTMLEASIVGPAHFTRFTLAAHAGRKLQMLIRKRNQSRRPPGRFGLYV' A
#
# COMPACT_ATOMS: atom_id res chain seq x y z
N MET A 1 -6.53 -19.85 2.79
CA MET A 1 -5.25 -19.41 3.36
C MET A 1 -5.35 -17.95 3.78
N SER A 2 -5.27 -17.66 5.07
CA SER A 2 -5.05 -16.30 5.56
C SER A 2 -3.57 -15.97 5.42
N HIS A 3 -3.15 -15.39 4.29
CA HIS A 3 -1.84 -14.76 4.25
C HIS A 3 -1.90 -13.56 5.20
N SER A 4 -1.22 -13.69 6.34
CA SER A 4 -0.67 -12.53 7.04
C SER A 4 0.25 -11.85 6.04
N THR A 5 -0.23 -10.87 5.27
CA THR A 5 0.60 -10.23 4.24
C THR A 5 1.67 -9.42 4.95
N GLU A 6 2.84 -10.01 5.14
CA GLU A 6 4.02 -9.32 5.63
C GLU A 6 4.53 -8.42 4.50
N PHE A 7 4.40 -7.12 4.69
CA PHE A 7 4.98 -6.13 3.78
C PHE A 7 6.45 -5.92 4.10
N LEU A 8 7.24 -5.71 3.05
CA LEU A 8 8.60 -5.21 3.18
C LEU A 8 8.56 -3.70 3.32
N TYR A 9 9.47 -3.14 4.12
CA TYR A 9 9.55 -1.70 4.37
C TYR A 9 10.95 -1.16 4.11
N GLU A 10 11.04 -0.11 3.28
CA GLU A 10 12.24 0.68 3.06
C GLU A 10 12.07 2.05 3.73
N PHE A 11 13.14 2.57 4.34
CA PHE A 11 13.17 3.91 4.92
C PHE A 11 14.36 4.70 4.40
N VAL A 12 14.11 5.86 3.83
CA VAL A 12 15.15 6.78 3.33
C VAL A 12 15.00 8.12 4.04
N ARG A 13 16.01 8.49 4.84
CA ARG A 13 16.05 9.79 5.52
C ARG A 13 16.60 10.85 4.57
N LEU A 14 15.88 11.96 4.45
CA LEU A 14 16.23 13.11 3.61
C LEU A 14 16.16 14.36 4.49
N GLY A 15 17.25 14.67 5.19
CA GLY A 15 17.30 15.79 6.14
C GLY A 15 16.27 15.66 7.28
N ASN A 16 15.32 16.59 7.33
CA ASN A 16 14.26 16.67 8.35
C ASN A 16 13.03 15.81 8.04
N VAL A 17 13.01 15.10 6.90
CA VAL A 17 11.95 14.15 6.54
C VAL A 17 12.49 12.74 6.35
N CYS A 18 11.60 11.75 6.45
CA CYS A 18 11.87 10.36 6.12
C CYS A 18 10.80 9.87 5.14
N LYS A 19 11.25 9.35 4.00
CA LYS A 19 10.42 8.56 3.09
C LYS A 19 10.34 7.13 3.63
N ALA A 20 9.14 6.57 3.69
CA ALA A 20 8.92 5.17 3.98
C ALA A 20 8.15 4.53 2.81
N THR A 21 8.63 3.40 2.30
CA THR A 21 8.03 2.65 1.19
C THR A 21 7.61 1.28 1.71
N ALA A 22 6.32 0.96 1.62
CA ALA A 22 5.81 -0.39 1.85
C ALA A 22 5.72 -1.12 0.51
N ILE A 23 6.13 -2.39 0.48
CA ILE A 23 6.16 -3.24 -0.73
C ILE A 23 5.47 -4.58 -0.42
N ASP A 24 4.53 -4.97 -1.27
CA ASP A 24 3.90 -6.30 -1.23
C ASP A 24 4.59 -7.22 -2.25
N PRO A 25 5.35 -8.23 -1.80
CA PRO A 25 6.09 -9.11 -2.71
C PRO A 25 5.17 -10.00 -3.57
N VAL A 26 3.89 -10.16 -3.21
CA VAL A 26 2.95 -11.00 -3.95
C VAL A 26 2.33 -10.23 -5.11
N THR A 27 1.81 -9.03 -4.86
CA THR A 27 1.18 -8.21 -5.93
C THR A 27 2.16 -7.33 -6.68
N MET A 28 3.40 -7.24 -6.20
CA MET A 28 4.45 -6.32 -6.67
C MET A 28 3.99 -4.85 -6.61
N LEU A 29 3.02 -4.54 -5.75
CA LEU A 29 2.61 -3.16 -5.50
C LEU A 29 3.44 -2.54 -4.40
N GLU A 30 3.66 -1.25 -4.53
CA GLU A 30 4.37 -0.46 -3.54
C GLU A 30 3.63 0.86 -3.26
N ALA A 31 3.80 1.36 -2.04
CA ALA A 31 3.25 2.63 -1.62
C ALA A 31 4.26 3.36 -0.74
N SER A 32 4.58 4.60 -1.12
CA SER A 32 5.45 5.46 -0.33
C SER A 32 4.67 6.59 0.36
N ILE A 33 5.16 6.98 1.53
CA ILE A 33 4.76 8.18 2.26
C ILE A 33 6.02 8.95 2.68
N VAL A 34 5.87 10.25 2.92
CA VAL A 34 6.92 11.11 3.48
C VAL A 34 6.37 11.74 4.75
N GLY A 35 7.12 11.68 5.84
CA GLY A 35 6.77 12.30 7.11
C GLY A 35 7.99 12.90 7.82
N PRO A 36 7.79 13.55 8.98
CA PRO A 36 8.89 14.08 9.78
C PRO A 36 9.90 12.98 10.16
N ALA A 37 11.19 13.29 10.06
CA ALA A 37 12.26 12.33 10.34
C ALA A 37 12.36 11.93 11.83
N HIS A 38 11.69 12.66 12.73
CA HIS A 38 11.60 12.33 14.14
C HIS A 38 10.46 11.34 14.45
N PHE A 39 9.59 11.03 13.50
CA PHE A 39 8.59 9.96 13.68
C PHE A 39 9.28 8.60 13.73
N THR A 40 8.70 7.69 14.51
CA THR A 40 9.23 6.32 14.61
C THR A 40 9.04 5.58 13.29
N ARG A 41 9.95 4.61 13.02
CA ARG A 41 9.80 3.69 11.88
C ARG A 41 8.46 2.95 11.91
N PHE A 42 7.98 2.57 13.10
CA PHE A 42 6.67 1.92 13.28
C PHE A 42 5.52 2.80 12.80
N THR A 43 5.52 4.09 13.17
CA THR A 43 4.52 5.06 12.73
C THR A 43 4.53 5.18 11.20
N LEU A 44 5.70 5.43 10.60
CA LEU A 44 5.83 5.58 9.16
C LEU A 44 5.46 4.30 8.39
N ALA A 45 5.85 3.12 8.90
CA ALA A 45 5.45 1.82 8.36
C ALA A 45 3.94 1.60 8.40
N ALA A 46 3.28 1.93 9.51
CA ALA A 46 1.84 1.80 9.64
C ALA A 46 1.10 2.66 8.60
N HIS A 47 1.55 3.89 8.37
CA HIS A 47 0.98 4.77 7.35
C HIS A 47 1.25 4.26 5.92
N ALA A 48 2.49 3.85 5.60
CA ALA A 48 2.83 3.28 4.30
C ALA A 48 2.04 1.99 4.01
N GLY A 49 1.94 1.10 5.00
CA GLY A 49 1.19 -0.16 4.90
C GLY A 49 -0.31 0.05 4.68
N ARG A 50 -0.93 1.00 5.40
CA ARG A 50 -2.34 1.36 5.15
C ARG A 50 -2.57 1.86 3.72
N LYS A 51 -1.66 2.69 3.19
CA LYS A 51 -1.73 3.18 1.81
C LYS A 51 -1.60 2.03 0.81
N LEU A 52 -0.68 1.09 1.03
CA LEU A 52 -0.52 -0.09 0.18
C LEU A 52 -1.76 -0.99 0.19
N GLN A 53 -2.35 -1.25 1.36
CA GLN A 53 -3.61 -2.01 1.47
C GLN A 53 -4.73 -1.35 0.67
N MET A 54 -4.84 -0.03 0.70
CA MET A 54 -5.83 0.71 -0.10
C MET A 54 -5.59 0.54 -1.60
N LEU A 55 -4.34 0.57 -2.07
CA LEU A 55 -4.00 0.30 -3.48
C LEU A 55 -4.34 -1.13 -3.90
N ILE A 56 -4.03 -2.13 -3.07
CA ILE A 56 -4.37 -3.53 -3.33
C ILE A 56 -5.89 -3.69 -3.45
N ARG A 57 -6.67 -3.12 -2.52
CA ARG A 57 -8.14 -3.14 -2.55
C ARG A 57 -8.68 -2.49 -3.83
N LYS A 58 -8.15 -1.32 -4.20
CA LYS A 58 -8.56 -0.60 -5.43
C LYS A 58 -8.27 -1.43 -6.69
N ARG A 59 -7.08 -2.04 -6.80
CA ARG A 59 -6.72 -2.92 -7.92
C ARG A 59 -7.65 -4.12 -8.03
N ASN A 60 -7.99 -4.73 -6.90
CA ASN A 60 -8.90 -5.88 -6.87
C ASN A 60 -10.34 -5.49 -7.26
N GLN A 61 -10.79 -4.28 -6.93
CA GLN A 61 -12.09 -3.77 -7.34
C GLN A 61 -12.14 -3.50 -8.84
N SER A 62 -11.10 -2.91 -9.44
CA SER A 62 -11.02 -2.65 -10.88
C SER A 62 -11.00 -3.92 -11.74
N ARG A 63 -10.51 -5.04 -11.19
CA ARG A 63 -10.49 -6.34 -11.88
C ARG A 63 -11.81 -7.09 -11.83
N ARG A 64 -12.79 -6.65 -11.03
CA ARG A 64 -14.13 -7.23 -11.06
C ARG A 64 -14.82 -6.76 -12.34
N PRO A 65 -15.25 -7.67 -13.23
CA PRO A 65 -16.00 -7.25 -14.41
C PRO A 65 -17.23 -6.43 -13.96
N PRO A 66 -17.61 -5.38 -14.70
CA PRO A 66 -18.88 -4.70 -14.44
C PRO A 66 -19.97 -5.78 -14.40
N GLY A 67 -20.78 -5.77 -13.34
CA GLY A 67 -21.82 -6.78 -13.15
C GLY A 67 -22.67 -6.94 -14.41
N ARG A 68 -23.14 -8.16 -14.66
CA ARG A 68 -23.96 -8.62 -15.79
C ARG A 68 -25.33 -7.89 -15.97
N PHE A 69 -25.42 -6.62 -15.62
CA PHE A 69 -26.62 -5.78 -15.69
C PHE A 69 -26.65 -4.84 -16.92
N GLY A 70 -25.91 -5.17 -17.98
CA GLY A 70 -25.82 -4.35 -19.19
C GLY A 70 -26.20 -5.05 -20.50
N LEU A 71 -26.84 -6.23 -20.43
CA LEU A 71 -27.17 -7.04 -21.61
C LEU A 71 -28.68 -7.15 -21.84
N TYR A 72 -29.39 -6.02 -21.89
CA TYR A 72 -30.74 -5.93 -22.42
C TYR A 72 -30.99 -4.49 -22.88
N VAL A 73 -30.71 -4.19 -24.15
CA VAL A 73 -31.41 -3.20 -25.01
C VAL A 73 -31.00 -3.44 -26.46
#